data_AF-A0A2N5FUI7-F1
#
_entry.id   AF-A0A2N5FUI7-F1
#
_cell.length_a   1.000
_cell.length_b   1.000
_cell.length_c   1.000
_cell.angle_alpha   90.00
_cell.angle_beta   90.00
_cell.angle_gamma   90.00
#
_symmetry.space_group_name_H-M   'P 1'
#
loop_
_entity.id
_entity.type
_entity.pdbx_description
1 polymer ?
#
loop_
_entity_poly.entity_id
_entity_poly.type
_entity_poly.pdbx_seq_one_letter_code
_entity_poly.pdbx_strand_id
1 'polypeptide(L)'
;MCLASKYFDQIEVMLKAIDGDIEKLCKKQAEYDRMINQYYHHLETTKFNACEGYYIAKNFQTELQKRRLVKGELSRLQTLKEALQSQAVNKSLHKAKSTVKKSKEKGRKWCKNFNFTFSDIEEEIMH
;
A
#
# COMPACT_ATOMS: atom_id res chain seq x y z
N MET A 1 25.73 -2.14 -7.40
CA MET A 1 24.58 -3.10 -7.27
C MET A 1 23.96 -3.25 -8.66
N CYS A 2 23.40 -4.39 -9.09
CA CYS A 2 22.80 -4.42 -10.43
C CYS A 2 21.36 -3.87 -10.40
N LEU A 3 20.92 -3.25 -11.50
CA LEU A 3 19.59 -2.64 -11.67
C LEU A 3 18.45 -3.57 -11.26
N ALA A 4 18.50 -4.84 -11.68
CA ALA A 4 17.47 -5.81 -11.30
C ALA A 4 17.34 -5.98 -9.78
N SER A 5 18.47 -5.99 -9.04
CA SER A 5 18.42 -6.08 -7.57
C SER A 5 17.77 -4.83 -6.95
N LYS A 6 18.06 -3.65 -7.49
CA LYS A 6 17.46 -2.38 -7.07
C LYS A 6 15.94 -2.40 -7.18
N TYR A 7 15.42 -2.85 -8.33
CA TYR A 7 13.97 -2.96 -8.53
C TYR A 7 13.32 -4.02 -7.64
N PHE A 8 14.00 -5.14 -7.37
CA PHE A 8 13.48 -6.12 -6.39
C PHE A 8 13.35 -5.52 -4.99
N ASP A 9 14.35 -4.79 -4.53
CA ASP A 9 14.31 -4.14 -3.23
C ASP A 9 13.18 -3.08 -3.17
N GLN A 10 12.99 -2.31 -4.25
CA GLN A 10 11.88 -1.36 -4.37
C GLN A 10 10.51 -2.03 -4.33
N ILE A 11 10.33 -3.16 -5.03
CA ILE A 11 9.08 -3.93 -4.99
C ILE A 11 8.80 -4.41 -3.57
N GLU A 12 9.81 -4.92 -2.85
CA GLU A 12 9.63 -5.37 -1.45
C GLU A 12 9.27 -4.24 -0.50
N VAL A 13 9.89 -3.06 -0.67
CA VAL A 13 9.53 -1.86 0.09
C VAL A 13 8.09 -1.43 -0.23
N MET A 14 7.71 -1.43 -1.50
CA MET A 14 6.37 -1.04 -1.94
C MET A 14 5.30 -1.99 -1.39
N LEU A 15 5.54 -3.30 -1.40
CA LEU A 15 4.62 -4.28 -0.82
C LEU A 15 4.39 -4.06 0.69
N LYS A 16 5.46 -3.77 1.43
CA LYS A 16 5.35 -3.43 2.87
C LYS A 16 4.61 -2.11 3.08
N ALA A 17 4.81 -1.12 2.20
CA ALA A 17 4.09 0.14 2.27
C ALA A 17 2.58 -0.07 2.05
N ILE A 18 2.20 -0.88 1.05
CA ILE A 18 0.80 -1.25 0.80
C ILE A 18 0.18 -1.90 2.04
N ASP A 19 0.88 -2.83 2.70
CA ASP A 19 0.40 -3.46 3.94
C ASP A 19 0.17 -2.43 5.06
N GLY A 20 1.12 -1.52 5.25
CA GLY A 20 1.01 -0.46 6.25
C GLY A 20 -0.15 0.51 5.96
N ASP A 21 -0.38 0.85 4.70
CA ASP A 21 -1.46 1.77 4.32
C ASP A 21 -2.83 1.11 4.43
N ILE A 22 -2.96 -0.18 4.10
CA ILE A 22 -4.16 -0.98 4.38
C ILE A 22 -4.47 -0.97 5.88
N GLU A 23 -3.47 -1.18 6.74
CA GLU A 23 -3.68 -1.17 8.20
C GLU A 23 -4.18 0.20 8.70
N LYS A 24 -3.59 1.29 8.21
CA LYS A 24 -4.03 2.66 8.52
C LYS A 24 -5.48 2.90 8.07
N LEU A 25 -5.84 2.47 6.86
CA LEU A 25 -7.19 2.61 6.34
C LEU A 25 -8.21 1.79 7.14
N CYS A 26 -7.87 0.57 7.53
CA CYS A 26 -8.71 -0.25 8.43
C CYS A 26 -8.96 0.45 9.77
N LYS A 27 -7.89 1.00 10.38
CA LYS A 27 -8.00 1.79 11.63
C LYS A 27 -8.92 3.00 11.44
N LYS A 28 -8.76 3.73 10.32
CA LYS A 28 -9.59 4.90 10.01
C LYS A 28 -11.05 4.53 9.75
N GLN A 29 -11.30 3.42 9.06
CA GLN A 29 -12.65 2.92 8.85
C GLN A 29 -13.34 2.60 10.19
N ALA A 30 -12.64 1.93 11.11
CA ALA A 30 -13.16 1.62 12.43
C ALA A 30 -13.45 2.88 13.27
N GLU A 31 -12.64 3.93 13.14
CA GLU A 31 -12.90 5.23 13.76
C GLU A 31 -14.21 5.85 13.24
N TYR A 32 -14.40 5.88 11.91
CA TYR A 32 -15.65 6.38 11.33
C TYR A 32 -16.86 5.53 11.71
N ASP A 33 -16.72 4.20 11.79
CA ASP A 33 -17.80 3.31 12.26
C ASP A 33 -18.22 3.64 13.70
N ARG A 34 -17.26 3.96 14.59
CA ARG A 34 -17.58 4.42 15.96
C ARG A 34 -18.31 5.76 15.96
N MET A 35 -17.85 6.73 15.17
CA MET A 35 -18.51 8.04 15.07
C MET A 35 -19.94 7.92 14.54
N ILE A 36 -20.14 7.09 13.50
CA ILE A 36 -21.46 6.80 12.95
C ILE A 36 -22.39 6.19 14.01
N ASN A 37 -21.89 5.24 14.81
CA ASN A 37 -22.67 4.67 15.91
C ASN A 37 -23.02 5.70 16.99
N GLN A 38 -22.13 6.66 17.27
CA GLN A 38 -22.45 7.76 18.19
C GLN A 38 -23.58 8.64 17.65
N TYR A 39 -23.59 8.93 16.34
CA TYR A 39 -24.72 9.64 15.72
C TYR A 39 -26.03 8.86 15.81
N TYR A 40 -26.00 7.54 15.55
CA TYR A 40 -27.20 6.70 15.71
C TYR A 40 -27.73 6.74 17.14
N HIS A 41 -26.87 6.51 18.13
CA HIS A 41 -27.27 6.59 19.53
C HIS A 41 -27.82 7.99 19.88
N HIS A 42 -27.19 9.07 19.41
CA HIS A 42 -27.65 10.42 19.68
C HIS A 42 -29.05 10.69 19.10
N LEU A 43 -29.30 10.20 17.88
CA LEU A 43 -30.62 10.27 17.23
C LEU A 43 -31.69 9.48 17.99
N GLU A 44 -31.33 8.35 18.59
CA GLU A 44 -32.25 7.50 19.36
C GLU A 44 -32.60 8.09 20.73
N THR A 45 -31.63 8.69 21.42
CA THR A 45 -31.80 9.08 22.84
C THR A 45 -32.13 10.54 23.07
N THR A 46 -32.04 11.40 22.05
CA THR A 46 -32.12 12.85 22.22
C THR A 46 -33.33 13.42 21.53
N LYS A 47 -34.07 14.31 22.20
CA LYS A 47 -35.07 15.16 21.56
C LYS A 47 -34.36 16.38 20.98
N PHE A 48 -34.64 16.70 19.72
CA PHE A 48 -34.07 17.84 19.03
C PHE A 48 -35.15 18.55 18.22
N ASN A 49 -34.99 19.86 18.05
CA ASN A 49 -35.83 20.65 17.15
C ASN A 49 -35.35 20.53 15.69
N ALA A 50 -36.09 21.13 14.76
CA ALA A 50 -35.78 21.02 13.33
C ALA A 50 -34.39 21.61 12.96
N CYS A 51 -33.98 22.70 13.61
CA CYS A 51 -32.69 23.34 13.36
C CYS A 51 -31.53 22.44 13.83
N GLU A 52 -31.64 21.90 15.04
CA GLU A 52 -30.69 20.94 15.62
C GLU A 52 -30.61 19.67 14.75
N GLY A 53 -31.76 19.13 14.34
CA GLY A 53 -31.84 17.97 13.46
C GLY A 53 -31.13 18.17 12.12
N TYR A 54 -31.21 19.36 11.53
CA TYR A 54 -30.46 19.70 10.32
C TYR A 54 -28.94 19.62 10.52
N TYR A 55 -28.42 20.18 11.61
CA TYR A 55 -26.99 20.12 11.91
C TYR A 55 -26.52 18.69 12.17
N ILE A 56 -27.29 17.91 12.93
CA ILE A 56 -27.00 16.50 13.19
C ILE A 56 -26.94 15.73 11.87
N ALA A 57 -27.95 15.88 11.01
CA ALA A 57 -27.99 15.20 9.72
C ALA A 57 -26.82 15.60 8.80
N LYS A 58 -26.46 16.89 8.74
CA LYS A 58 -25.34 17.38 7.93
C LYS A 58 -23.99 16.82 8.41
N ASN A 59 -23.77 16.80 9.73
CA ASN A 59 -22.55 16.25 10.30
C ASN A 59 -22.48 14.73 10.11
N PHE A 60 -23.61 14.04 10.29
CA PHE A 60 -23.71 12.61 10.07
C PHE A 60 -23.44 12.23 8.60
N GLN A 61 -24.02 12.98 7.65
CA GLN A 61 -23.75 12.81 6.22
C GLN A 61 -22.25 12.98 5.90
N THR A 62 -21.59 13.96 6.55
CA THR A 62 -20.16 14.19 6.38
C THR A 62 -19.33 12.98 6.79
N GLU A 63 -19.63 12.37 7.94
CA GLU A 63 -18.92 11.17 8.39
C GLU A 63 -19.20 9.95 7.50
N LEU A 64 -20.43 9.79 7.01
CA LEU A 64 -20.77 8.74 6.03
C LEU A 64 -19.99 8.90 4.73
N GLN A 65 -19.84 10.13 4.22
CA GLN A 65 -19.06 10.41 3.03
C GLN A 65 -17.58 10.11 3.23
N LYS A 66 -16.98 10.54 4.36
CA LYS A 66 -15.59 10.23 4.70
C LYS A 66 -15.35 8.73 4.78
N ARG A 67 -16.24 7.99 5.46
CA ARG A 67 -16.19 6.53 5.50
C ARG A 67 -16.24 5.90 4.11
N ARG A 68 -17.11 6.42 3.24
CA ARG A 68 -17.24 5.91 1.86
C ARG A 68 -15.95 6.05 1.07
N LEU A 69 -15.25 7.18 1.22
CA LEU A 69 -13.94 7.40 0.60
C LEU A 69 -12.90 6.41 1.10
N VAL A 70 -12.78 6.23 2.43
CA VAL A 70 -11.85 5.26 3.03
C VAL A 70 -12.14 3.83 2.57
N LYS A 71 -13.41 3.41 2.59
CA LYS A 71 -13.81 2.07 2.11
C LYS A 71 -13.45 1.87 0.64
N GLY A 72 -13.67 2.89 -0.19
CA GLY A 72 -13.32 2.86 -1.61
C GLY A 72 -11.82 2.67 -1.82
N GLU A 73 -10.99 3.42 -1.09
CA GLU A 73 -9.54 3.33 -1.20
C GLU A 73 -9.00 2.01 -0.66
N LEU A 74 -9.53 1.54 0.47
CA LEU A 74 -9.19 0.24 1.04
C LEU A 74 -9.45 -0.88 0.04
N SER A 75 -10.62 -0.86 -0.63
CA SER A 75 -10.96 -1.86 -1.64
C SER A 75 -9.98 -1.83 -2.83
N ARG A 76 -9.58 -0.64 -3.31
CA ARG A 76 -8.61 -0.52 -4.40
C ARG A 76 -7.24 -1.08 -4.02
N LEU A 77 -6.75 -0.77 -2.82
CA LEU A 77 -5.47 -1.27 -2.33
C LEU A 77 -5.49 -2.77 -2.07
N GLN A 78 -6.61 -3.31 -1.57
CA GLN A 78 -6.80 -4.76 -1.41
C GLN A 78 -6.72 -5.47 -2.78
N THR A 79 -7.43 -4.97 -3.79
CA THR A 79 -7.34 -5.51 -5.16
C THR A 79 -5.91 -5.46 -5.70
N LEU A 80 -5.20 -4.34 -5.51
CA LEU A 80 -3.80 -4.21 -5.93
C LEU A 80 -2.90 -5.23 -5.22
N LYS A 81 -3.05 -5.35 -3.89
CA LYS A 81 -2.29 -6.30 -3.08
C LYS A 81 -2.55 -7.74 -3.53
N GLU A 82 -3.79 -8.11 -3.76
CA GLU A 82 -4.16 -9.45 -4.24
C GLU A 82 -3.52 -9.77 -5.60
N ALA A 83 -3.54 -8.81 -6.53
CA ALA A 83 -2.89 -8.96 -7.83
C ALA A 83 -1.38 -9.21 -7.69
N LEU A 84 -0.71 -8.40 -6.86
CA LEU A 84 0.74 -8.49 -6.63
C LEU A 84 1.14 -9.73 -5.82
N GLN A 85 0.29 -10.19 -4.90
CA GLN A 85 0.55 -11.36 -4.05
C GLN A 85 0.03 -12.67 -4.64
N SER A 86 -0.57 -12.63 -5.84
CA SER A 86 -1.03 -13.83 -6.52
C SER A 86 0.09 -14.88 -6.57
N GLN A 87 -0.27 -16.14 -6.32
CA GLN A 87 0.70 -17.23 -6.18
C GLN A 87 1.62 -17.35 -7.41
N ALA A 88 1.10 -17.02 -8.60
CA ALA A 88 1.86 -17.02 -9.84
C ALA A 88 2.91 -15.90 -9.87
N VAL A 89 2.55 -14.68 -9.46
CA VAL A 89 3.47 -13.55 -9.39
C VAL A 89 4.54 -13.80 -8.33
N ASN A 90 4.15 -14.22 -7.12
CA ASN A 90 5.10 -14.51 -6.03
C ASN A 90 6.11 -15.59 -6.40
N LYS A 91 5.67 -16.71 -7.01
CA LYS A 91 6.58 -17.77 -7.48
C LYS A 91 7.54 -17.25 -8.55
N SER A 92 7.03 -16.45 -9.50
CA SER A 92 7.83 -15.88 -10.58
C SER A 92 8.85 -14.87 -10.05
N LEU A 93 8.44 -14.00 -9.13
CA LEU A 93 9.29 -13.01 -8.47
C LEU A 93 10.40 -13.69 -7.68
N HIS A 94 10.07 -14.70 -6.87
CA HIS A 94 11.06 -15.44 -6.08
C HIS A 94 12.05 -16.20 -6.99
N LYS A 95 11.57 -16.83 -8.07
CA LYS A 95 12.43 -17.51 -9.05
C LYS A 95 13.36 -16.50 -9.73
N ALA A 96 12.84 -15.36 -10.17
CA ALA A 96 13.62 -14.30 -10.80
C ALA A 96 14.68 -13.73 -9.83
N LYS A 97 14.29 -13.42 -8.58
CA LYS A 97 15.22 -12.97 -7.52
C LYS A 97 16.34 -13.98 -7.28
N SER A 98 16.01 -15.27 -7.18
CA SER A 98 17.02 -16.33 -7.00
C SER A 98 17.97 -16.46 -8.19
N THR A 99 17.46 -16.27 -9.41
CA THR A 99 18.24 -16.33 -10.65
C THR A 99 19.20 -15.15 -10.73
N VAL A 100 18.73 -13.94 -10.41
CA VAL A 100 19.56 -12.73 -10.33
C VAL A 100 20.64 -12.88 -9.26
N LYS A 101 20.30 -13.42 -8.09
CA LYS A 101 21.28 -13.68 -7.02
C LYS A 101 22.38 -14.65 -7.48
N LYS A 102 22.01 -15.78 -8.09
CA LYS A 102 22.96 -16.76 -8.64
C LYS A 102 23.82 -16.15 -9.76
N SER A 103 23.23 -15.35 -10.64
CA SER A 103 23.94 -14.64 -11.71
C SER A 103 24.98 -13.67 -11.11
N LYS A 104 24.60 -12.89 -10.09
CA LYS A 104 25.50 -11.98 -9.37
C LYS A 104 26.66 -12.71 -8.70
N GLU A 105 26.39 -13.85 -8.07
CA GLU A 105 27.44 -14.68 -7.43
C GLU A 105 28.43 -15.25 -8.45
N LYS A 106 27.94 -15.73 -9.60
CA LYS A 106 28.80 -16.18 -10.71
C LYS A 106 29.60 -15.01 -11.30
N GLY A 107 28.94 -13.89 -11.56
CA GLY A 107 29.55 -12.68 -12.11
C GLY A 107 30.64 -12.11 -11.21
N ARG A 108 30.51 -12.18 -9.88
CA ARG A 108 31.56 -11.73 -8.94
C ARG A 108 32.92 -12.38 -9.17
N LYS A 109 32.97 -13.66 -9.59
CA LYS A 109 34.25 -14.31 -9.91
C LYS A 109 34.85 -13.76 -11.19
N TRP A 110 34.02 -13.47 -12.20
CA TRP A 110 34.47 -12.99 -13.51
C TRP A 110 34.84 -11.51 -13.48
N CYS A 111 34.02 -10.67 -12.85
CA CYS A 111 34.22 -9.24 -12.74
C CYS A 111 35.26 -8.83 -11.66
N LYS A 112 35.90 -9.79 -10.97
CA LYS A 112 36.80 -9.50 -9.83
C LYS A 112 37.95 -8.55 -10.19
N ASN A 113 38.43 -8.65 -11.44
CA ASN A 113 39.56 -7.87 -11.94
C ASN A 113 39.12 -6.73 -12.87
N PHE A 114 37.83 -6.37 -12.86
CA PHE A 114 37.33 -5.31 -13.73
C PHE A 114 37.56 -3.96 -13.05
N ASN A 115 37.90 -2.95 -13.85
CA ASN A 115 38.00 -1.56 -13.37
C ASN A 115 36.64 -0.88 -13.23
N PHE A 116 35.56 -1.55 -13.67
CA PHE A 116 34.20 -1.02 -13.70
C PHE A 116 33.24 -1.98 -13.02
N THR A 117 32.14 -1.41 -12.53
CA THR A 117 31.07 -2.08 -11.82
C THR A 117 29.74 -1.84 -12.53
N PHE A 118 28.71 -2.56 -12.09
CA PHE A 118 27.34 -2.31 -12.56
C PHE A 118 26.81 -0.93 -12.19
N SER A 119 27.41 -0.23 -11.23
CA SER A 119 27.02 1.12 -10.87
C SER A 119 27.57 2.14 -11.87
N ASP A 120 28.79 1.94 -12.38
CA ASP A 120 29.36 2.79 -13.43
C ASP A 120 28.53 2.72 -14.73
N ILE A 121 28.04 1.52 -15.08
CA ILE A 121 27.13 1.33 -16.22
C ILE A 121 25.75 1.96 -15.97
N GLU A 122 25.26 1.94 -14.73
CA GLU A 122 23.98 2.58 -14.40
C GLU A 122 24.06 4.10 -14.59
N GLU A 123 25.17 4.73 -14.20
CA GLU A 123 25.39 6.16 -14.43
C GLU A 123 25.48 6.51 -15.92
N GLU A 124 26.18 5.70 -16.73
CA GLU A 124 26.30 5.92 -18.18
C GLU A 124 24.97 5.80 -18.95
N ILE A 125 24.05 4.96 -18.49
CA ILE A 125 22.75 4.75 -19.18
C ILE A 125 21.70 5.78 -18.71
N MET A 126 21.82 6.28 -17.49
CA MET A 126 20.83 7.16 -16.86
C MET A 126 21.18 8.66 -16.94
N HIS A 127 22.34 9.01 -17.52
CA HIS A 127 22.83 10.37 -17.76
C HIS A 127 23.41 10.51 -19.17
#